data_AF-M5TRI5-F1
#
_entry.id   AF-M5TRI5-F1
#
_cell.length_a   1.000
_cell.length_b   1.000
_cell.length_c   1.000
_cell.angle_alpha   90.00
_cell.angle_beta   90.00
_cell.angle_gamma   90.00
#
_symmetry.space_group_name_H-M   'P 1'
#
loop_
_entity.id
_entity.type
_entity.pdbx_description
1 polymer ?
#
loop_
_entity_poly.entity_id
_entity_poly.type
_entity_poly.pdbx_seq_one_letter_code
_entity_poly.pdbx_strand_id
1 'polypeptide(L)'
;MNSERRHELQENELASALDKINKKIDPYSKPIAAAVAAGFIGLLGWGFYSSTQSEKRSDATYQLIEGSIRGDSEILAAVAASYPNTPMAAWSRVYQGSQKMGAGMNALFNSRDEAEELLGEAATAYKEAISLSKDTLILSRAHFGLARIAESLGNTDEAIASYEAVMAAGESDAMVTEAKNRIEILSNPAAGEFLAWFGEQDFSPADPSLPPSLPSDQMLPDLPDLEFPEIEADMDEEEVTVEDGDSEETITEETVTEEPAAEMNEEAAETEASTSAEDTPAEETPADDNASSETETPSPETTEASTEESAPEPSSGEESGAGDESLAPSNS
;
A
#
# COMPACT_ATOMS: atom_id res chain seq x y z
N MET A 1 16.42 82.65 9.19
CA MET A 1 15.03 82.51 8.70
C MET A 1 15.09 81.80 7.34
N ASN A 2 14.54 80.57 7.25
CA ASN A 2 14.31 79.73 6.04
C ASN A 2 14.60 78.22 6.22
N SER A 3 14.57 77.68 7.46
CA SER A 3 14.48 76.24 7.71
C SER A 3 13.05 75.77 7.99
N GLU A 4 12.25 76.55 8.74
CA GLU A 4 10.91 76.10 9.18
C GLU A 4 9.91 75.88 8.03
N ARG A 5 9.89 76.75 7.00
CA ARG A 5 8.94 76.65 5.87
C ARG A 5 9.18 75.50 4.88
N ARG A 6 10.22 74.67 5.07
CA ARG A 6 10.51 73.56 4.15
C ARG A 6 9.88 72.23 4.57
N HIS A 7 9.52 72.06 5.84
CA HIS A 7 8.86 70.85 6.32
C HIS A 7 7.33 70.88 6.13
N GLU A 8 6.70 72.06 6.15
CA GLU A 8 5.23 72.22 5.99
C GLU A 8 4.68 71.81 4.61
N LEU A 9 5.56 71.64 3.59
CA LEU A 9 5.15 71.33 2.22
C LEU A 9 5.23 69.84 1.85
N GLN A 10 5.89 68.99 2.67
CA GLN A 10 5.95 67.54 2.40
C GLN A 10 4.86 66.74 3.15
N GLU A 11 4.38 67.20 4.31
CA GLU A 11 3.28 66.51 5.01
C GLU A 11 1.91 66.63 4.29
N ASN A 12 1.73 67.63 3.44
CA ASN A 12 0.39 68.03 2.98
C ASN A 12 -0.13 67.21 1.78
N GLU A 13 0.72 66.73 0.87
CA GLU A 13 0.24 65.97 -0.29
C GLU A 13 -0.23 64.56 0.08
N LEU A 14 0.53 63.86 0.94
CA LEU A 14 0.13 62.55 1.45
C LEU A 14 -1.15 62.65 2.29
N ALA A 15 -1.26 63.67 3.15
CA ALA A 15 -2.46 63.95 3.94
C ALA A 15 -3.68 64.29 3.06
N SER A 16 -3.49 65.08 2.00
CA SER A 16 -4.52 65.41 0.99
C SER A 16 -4.99 64.18 0.21
N ALA A 17 -4.08 63.28 -0.14
CA ALA A 17 -4.41 62.00 -0.78
C ALA A 17 -5.20 61.10 0.17
N LEU A 18 -4.75 60.94 1.42
CA LEU A 18 -5.44 60.20 2.48
C LEU A 18 -6.84 60.76 2.76
N ASP A 19 -7.01 62.08 2.85
CA ASP A 19 -8.32 62.69 3.11
C ASP A 19 -9.31 62.53 1.93
N LYS A 20 -8.81 62.57 0.68
CA LYS A 20 -9.61 62.25 -0.52
C LYS A 20 -10.00 60.77 -0.58
N ILE A 21 -9.11 59.86 -0.18
CA ILE A 21 -9.39 58.42 -0.11
C ILE A 21 -10.40 58.15 1.02
N ASN A 22 -10.21 58.73 2.20
CA ASN A 22 -11.12 58.62 3.34
C ASN A 22 -12.54 59.08 2.96
N LYS A 23 -12.70 60.27 2.37
CA LYS A 23 -14.00 60.78 1.90
C LYS A 23 -14.67 59.91 0.82
N LYS A 24 -13.91 59.11 0.06
CA LYS A 24 -14.47 58.12 -0.89
C LYS A 24 -14.89 56.82 -0.20
N ILE A 25 -14.20 56.42 0.87
CA ILE A 25 -14.47 55.18 1.62
C ILE A 25 -15.58 55.38 2.66
N ASP A 26 -15.71 56.56 3.26
CA ASP A 26 -16.68 56.90 4.31
C ASP A 26 -18.12 56.38 4.05
N PRO A 27 -18.75 56.60 2.86
CA PRO A 27 -20.10 56.05 2.58
C PRO A 27 -20.15 54.52 2.46
N TYR A 28 -19.02 53.86 2.16
CA TYR A 28 -18.90 52.41 2.02
C TYR A 28 -18.25 51.73 3.23
N SER A 29 -17.80 52.48 4.24
CA SER A 29 -17.09 51.99 5.42
C SER A 29 -17.87 50.89 6.16
N LYS A 30 -19.18 51.07 6.33
CA LYS A 30 -20.08 50.09 6.98
C LYS A 30 -20.26 48.79 6.20
N PRO A 31 -20.63 48.79 4.90
CA PRO A 31 -20.70 47.54 4.13
C PRO A 31 -19.33 46.88 3.93
N ILE A 32 -18.23 47.65 3.82
CA ILE A 32 -16.87 47.08 3.80
C ILE A 32 -16.55 46.39 5.13
N ALA A 33 -16.82 47.03 6.28
CA ALA A 33 -16.60 46.42 7.59
C ALA A 33 -17.46 45.15 7.79
N ALA A 34 -18.71 45.15 7.31
CA ALA A 34 -19.56 43.96 7.33
C ALA A 34 -19.02 42.84 6.43
N ALA A 35 -18.53 43.16 5.23
CA ALA A 35 -17.92 42.19 4.31
C ALA A 35 -16.60 41.62 4.87
N VAL A 36 -15.76 42.45 5.48
CA VAL A 36 -14.53 42.00 6.16
C VAL A 36 -14.86 41.10 7.36
N ALA A 37 -15.85 41.46 8.18
CA ALA A 37 -16.28 40.62 9.29
C ALA A 37 -16.85 39.26 8.82
N ALA A 38 -17.67 39.26 7.77
CA ALA A 38 -18.17 38.03 7.15
C ALA A 38 -17.03 37.16 6.57
N GLY A 39 -16.05 37.78 5.90
CA GLY A 39 -14.85 37.10 5.40
C GLY A 39 -14.01 36.49 6.53
N PHE A 40 -13.87 37.19 7.65
CA PHE A 40 -13.15 36.70 8.83
C PHE A 40 -13.85 35.48 9.47
N ILE A 41 -15.19 35.52 9.57
CA ILE A 41 -15.99 34.38 10.04
C ILE A 41 -15.87 33.20 9.06
N GLY A 42 -15.89 33.46 7.75
CA GLY A 42 -15.68 32.45 6.71
C GLY A 42 -14.29 31.78 6.80
N LEU A 43 -13.23 32.56 7.02
CA LEU A 43 -11.87 32.07 7.21
C LEU A 43 -11.74 31.23 8.50
N LEU A 44 -12.37 31.64 9.60
CA LEU A 44 -12.38 30.85 10.85
C LEU A 44 -13.15 29.53 10.67
N GLY A 45 -14.29 29.55 9.96
CA GLY A 45 -15.05 28.35 9.63
C GLY A 45 -14.28 27.38 8.74
N TRP A 46 -13.62 27.89 7.69
CA TRP A 46 -12.70 27.10 6.85
C TRP A 46 -11.56 26.54 7.70
N GLY A 47 -10.91 27.38 8.51
CA GLY A 47 -9.78 27.00 9.35
C GLY A 47 -10.12 25.80 10.23
N PHE A 48 -11.21 25.87 10.99
CA PHE A 48 -11.67 24.78 11.86
C PHE A 48 -12.07 23.51 11.08
N TYR A 49 -12.74 23.65 9.93
CA TYR A 49 -13.03 22.50 9.07
C TYR A 49 -11.74 21.83 8.56
N SER A 50 -10.77 22.63 8.09
CA SER A 50 -9.50 22.14 7.55
C SER A 50 -8.59 21.54 8.63
N SER A 51 -8.59 22.05 9.86
CA SER A 51 -7.77 21.52 10.95
C SER A 51 -8.23 20.12 11.35
N THR A 52 -9.54 19.92 11.54
CA THR A 52 -10.10 18.60 11.90
C THR A 52 -9.88 17.54 10.81
N GLN A 53 -9.81 17.94 9.54
CA GLN A 53 -9.50 17.02 8.43
C GLN A 53 -7.98 16.73 8.33
N SER A 54 -7.12 17.62 8.79
CA SER A 54 -5.67 17.39 8.90
C SER A 54 -5.34 16.39 10.01
N GLU A 55 -5.91 16.57 11.21
CA GLU A 55 -5.73 15.69 12.38
C GLU A 55 -6.10 14.23 12.03
N LYS A 56 -7.28 14.02 11.44
CA LYS A 56 -7.73 12.67 11.02
C LYS A 56 -6.80 12.00 10.01
N ARG A 57 -6.16 12.75 9.11
CA ARG A 57 -5.19 12.20 8.15
C ARG A 57 -3.89 11.79 8.84
N SER A 58 -3.41 12.59 9.79
CA SER A 58 -2.21 12.29 10.56
C SER A 58 -2.37 11.00 11.38
N ASP A 59 -3.47 10.90 12.14
CA ASP A 59 -3.75 9.76 13.00
C ASP A 59 -4.02 8.47 12.20
N ALA A 60 -4.82 8.55 11.13
CA ALA A 60 -5.03 7.42 10.22
C ALA A 60 -3.73 6.90 9.59
N THR A 61 -2.78 7.80 9.28
CA THR A 61 -1.47 7.40 8.73
C THR A 61 -0.61 6.71 9.79
N TYR A 62 -0.61 7.21 11.02
CA TYR A 62 0.11 6.60 12.14
C TYR A 62 -0.39 5.19 12.43
N GLN A 63 -1.70 5.01 12.59
CA GLN A 63 -2.30 3.70 12.91
C GLN A 63 -2.18 2.71 11.74
N LEU A 64 -2.22 3.19 10.49
CA LEU A 64 -1.92 2.36 9.31
C LEU A 64 -0.49 1.81 9.36
N ILE A 65 0.49 2.65 9.70
CA ILE A 65 1.90 2.25 9.84
C ILE A 65 2.05 1.27 11.02
N GLU A 66 1.41 1.51 12.15
CA GLU A 66 1.43 0.62 13.32
C GLU A 66 0.86 -0.77 13.01
N GLY A 67 -0.33 -0.83 12.39
CA GLY A 67 -0.98 -2.08 12.01
C GLY A 67 -0.20 -2.86 10.95
N SER A 68 0.32 -2.18 9.93
CA SER A 68 1.11 -2.82 8.87
C SER A 68 2.48 -3.32 9.35
N ILE A 69 3.19 -2.61 10.25
CA ILE A 69 4.44 -3.09 10.84
C ILE A 69 4.22 -4.31 11.74
N ARG A 70 3.11 -4.35 12.50
CA ARG A 70 2.75 -5.51 13.33
C ARG A 70 2.18 -6.68 12.54
N GLY A 71 1.72 -6.43 11.31
CA GLY A 71 1.00 -7.41 10.51
C GLY A 71 -0.41 -7.74 11.03
N ASP A 72 -0.98 -6.86 11.87
CA ASP A 72 -2.25 -7.06 12.56
C ASP A 72 -3.43 -6.64 11.67
N SER A 73 -4.19 -7.63 11.19
CA SER A 73 -5.36 -7.43 10.33
C SER A 73 -6.49 -6.66 10.99
N GLU A 74 -6.64 -6.74 12.31
CA GLU A 74 -7.77 -6.17 13.04
C GLU A 74 -7.51 -4.69 13.35
N ILE A 75 -6.25 -4.32 13.64
CA ILE A 75 -5.84 -2.90 13.64
C ILE A 75 -6.09 -2.29 12.25
N LEU A 76 -5.75 -3.01 11.17
CA LEU A 76 -5.96 -2.53 9.80
C LEU A 76 -7.47 -2.40 9.47
N ALA A 77 -8.32 -3.32 9.92
CA ALA A 77 -9.77 -3.20 9.81
C ALA A 77 -10.30 -1.97 10.58
N ALA A 78 -9.82 -1.77 11.82
CA ALA A 78 -10.21 -0.67 12.69
C ALA A 78 -9.83 0.71 12.12
N VAL A 79 -8.68 0.84 11.45
CA VAL A 79 -8.28 2.08 10.75
C VAL A 79 -9.27 2.42 9.63
N ALA A 80 -9.69 1.43 8.83
CA ALA A 80 -10.65 1.67 7.76
C ALA A 80 -12.04 2.07 8.28
N ALA A 81 -12.48 1.48 9.40
CA ALA A 81 -13.74 1.82 10.06
C ALA A 81 -13.70 3.19 10.78
N SER A 82 -12.56 3.56 11.37
CA SER A 82 -12.41 4.79 12.17
C SER A 82 -12.15 6.04 11.33
N TYR A 83 -11.53 5.88 10.15
CA TYR A 83 -11.17 6.98 9.26
C TYR A 83 -11.81 6.87 7.86
N PRO A 84 -13.14 6.70 7.76
CA PRO A 84 -13.82 6.55 6.49
C PRO A 84 -13.62 7.78 5.60
N ASN A 85 -13.60 7.57 4.27
CA ASN A 85 -13.32 8.60 3.26
C ASN A 85 -11.89 9.21 3.35
N THR A 86 -10.93 8.48 3.92
CA THR A 86 -9.50 8.79 3.81
C THR A 86 -8.79 7.81 2.87
N PRO A 87 -7.71 8.22 2.17
CA PRO A 87 -6.88 7.28 1.42
C PRO A 87 -6.31 6.15 2.30
N MET A 88 -6.09 6.44 3.58
CA MET A 88 -5.54 5.48 4.54
C MET A 88 -6.53 4.37 4.88
N ALA A 89 -7.84 4.62 4.86
CA ALA A 89 -8.83 3.55 4.98
C ALA A 89 -8.73 2.55 3.82
N ALA A 90 -8.60 3.04 2.58
CA ALA A 90 -8.45 2.17 1.41
C ALA A 90 -7.11 1.40 1.44
N TRP A 91 -6.00 2.07 1.78
CA TRP A 91 -4.71 1.41 2.00
C TRP A 91 -4.76 0.36 3.10
N SER A 92 -5.44 0.64 4.21
CA SER A 92 -5.58 -0.30 5.32
C SER A 92 -6.29 -1.58 4.89
N ARG A 93 -7.31 -1.46 4.03
CA ARG A 93 -7.97 -2.62 3.41
C ARG A 93 -7.08 -3.39 2.43
N VAL A 94 -6.22 -2.73 1.66
CA VAL A 94 -5.19 -3.41 0.83
C VAL A 94 -4.23 -4.22 1.70
N TYR A 95 -3.74 -3.66 2.81
CA TYR A 95 -2.84 -4.38 3.71
C TYR A 95 -3.54 -5.47 4.50
N GLN A 96 -4.78 -5.25 4.98
CA GLN A 96 -5.61 -6.28 5.62
C GLN A 96 -5.78 -7.48 4.68
N GLY A 97 -6.16 -7.20 3.42
CA GLY A 97 -6.26 -8.20 2.36
C GLY A 97 -4.95 -8.95 2.14
N SER A 98 -3.81 -8.23 2.10
CA SER A 98 -2.49 -8.85 1.93
C SER A 98 -2.09 -9.76 3.10
N GLN A 99 -2.42 -9.39 4.34
CA GLN A 99 -2.12 -10.19 5.53
C GLN A 99 -2.97 -11.46 5.57
N LYS A 100 -4.29 -11.32 5.37
CA LYS A 100 -5.23 -12.45 5.33
C LYS A 100 -4.95 -13.38 4.15
N MET A 101 -4.61 -12.82 2.98
CA MET A 101 -4.16 -13.60 1.82
C MET A 101 -2.89 -14.38 2.16
N GLY A 102 -1.87 -13.73 2.73
CA GLY A 102 -0.64 -14.42 3.14
C GLY A 102 -0.89 -15.59 4.11
N ALA A 103 -1.77 -15.39 5.09
CA ALA A 103 -2.18 -16.45 6.02
C ALA A 103 -2.92 -17.59 5.30
N GLY A 104 -3.94 -17.27 4.49
CA GLY A 104 -4.72 -18.25 3.73
C GLY A 104 -3.88 -19.07 2.74
N MET A 105 -2.91 -18.44 2.06
CA MET A 105 -1.98 -19.15 1.16
C MET A 105 -1.10 -20.17 1.90
N ASN A 106 -0.74 -19.92 3.16
CA ASN A 106 -0.03 -20.90 3.99
C ASN A 106 -0.97 -21.99 4.51
N ALA A 107 -2.21 -21.64 4.82
CA ALA A 107 -3.24 -22.58 5.26
C ALA A 107 -3.61 -23.60 4.17
N LEU A 108 -3.52 -23.27 2.87
CA LEU A 108 -3.78 -24.21 1.76
C LEU A 108 -3.00 -25.54 1.87
N PHE A 109 -1.84 -25.53 2.54
CA PHE A 109 -0.99 -26.71 2.74
C PHE A 109 -1.18 -27.40 4.10
N ASN A 110 -2.18 -27.01 4.89
CA ASN A 110 -2.39 -27.51 6.26
C ASN A 110 -3.87 -27.67 6.68
N SER A 111 -4.76 -26.82 6.17
CA SER A 111 -6.20 -26.79 6.45
C SER A 111 -6.91 -26.02 5.34
N ARG A 112 -7.62 -26.74 4.44
CA ARG A 112 -8.33 -26.14 3.31
C ARG A 112 -9.49 -25.23 3.76
N ASP A 113 -10.24 -25.63 4.78
CA ASP A 113 -11.35 -24.84 5.33
C ASP A 113 -10.86 -23.48 5.87
N GLU A 114 -9.75 -23.47 6.62
CA GLU A 114 -9.13 -22.24 7.14
C GLU A 114 -8.58 -21.37 6.01
N ALA A 115 -8.01 -21.98 4.97
CA ALA A 115 -7.54 -21.27 3.79
C ALA A 115 -8.69 -20.55 3.06
N GLU A 116 -9.81 -21.24 2.84
CA GLU A 116 -10.98 -20.67 2.15
C GLU A 116 -11.62 -19.53 2.95
N GLU A 117 -11.70 -19.63 4.29
CA GLU A 117 -12.15 -18.54 5.16
C GLU A 117 -11.22 -17.31 5.07
N LEU A 118 -9.90 -17.50 5.27
CA LEU A 118 -8.91 -16.42 5.22
C LEU A 118 -8.80 -15.76 3.83
N LEU A 119 -8.89 -16.54 2.76
CA LEU A 119 -8.88 -16.03 1.39
C LEU A 119 -10.19 -15.29 1.06
N GLY A 120 -11.33 -15.73 1.60
CA GLY A 120 -12.62 -15.03 1.50
C GLY A 120 -12.63 -13.67 2.22
N GLU A 121 -12.06 -13.61 3.44
CA GLU A 121 -11.84 -12.36 4.16
C GLU A 121 -10.89 -11.42 3.40
N ALA A 122 -9.80 -11.96 2.85
CA ALA A 122 -8.85 -11.20 2.05
C ALA A 122 -9.51 -10.59 0.80
N ALA A 123 -10.31 -11.38 0.08
CA ALA A 123 -11.05 -10.92 -1.09
C ALA A 123 -12.08 -9.84 -0.72
N THR A 124 -12.72 -9.95 0.45
CA THR A 124 -13.64 -8.93 0.97
C THR A 124 -12.90 -7.61 1.22
N ALA A 125 -11.76 -7.65 1.90
CA ALA A 125 -10.95 -6.45 2.15
C ALA A 125 -10.47 -5.79 0.84
N TYR A 126 -10.01 -6.55 -0.15
CA TYR A 126 -9.65 -5.99 -1.45
C TYR A 126 -10.84 -5.37 -2.20
N LYS A 127 -12.02 -6.00 -2.17
CA LYS A 127 -13.26 -5.44 -2.75
C LYS A 127 -13.67 -4.14 -2.04
N GLU A 128 -13.47 -4.03 -0.73
CA GLU A 128 -13.67 -2.79 0.02
C GLU A 128 -12.63 -1.71 -0.33
N ALA A 129 -11.36 -2.05 -0.56
CA ALA A 129 -10.36 -1.09 -1.01
C ALA A 129 -10.74 -0.45 -2.36
N ILE A 130 -11.27 -1.25 -3.29
CA ILE A 130 -11.75 -0.82 -4.62
C ILE A 130 -13.00 0.07 -4.52
N SER A 131 -13.84 -0.12 -3.49
CA SER A 131 -15.01 0.74 -3.24
C SER A 131 -14.61 2.08 -2.61
N LEU A 132 -13.61 2.08 -1.72
CA LEU A 132 -13.14 3.24 -0.97
C LEU A 132 -12.26 4.22 -1.79
N SER A 133 -11.66 3.78 -2.91
CA SER A 133 -10.74 4.61 -3.69
C SER A 133 -10.90 4.46 -5.20
N LYS A 134 -10.39 5.47 -5.93
CA LYS A 134 -10.16 5.46 -7.38
C LYS A 134 -8.69 5.72 -7.75
N ASP A 135 -7.82 5.68 -6.74
CA ASP A 135 -6.37 5.72 -6.91
C ASP A 135 -5.88 4.47 -7.66
N THR A 136 -5.10 4.68 -8.73
CA THR A 136 -4.69 3.60 -9.65
C THR A 136 -3.82 2.55 -8.97
N LEU A 137 -2.97 2.97 -8.04
CA LEU A 137 -2.07 2.13 -7.26
C LEU A 137 -2.85 1.23 -6.26
N ILE A 138 -3.90 1.76 -5.64
CA ILE A 138 -4.82 0.95 -4.80
C ILE A 138 -5.63 -0.03 -5.66
N LEU A 139 -6.20 0.42 -6.78
CA LEU A 139 -7.00 -0.44 -7.67
C LEU A 139 -6.17 -1.60 -8.22
N SER A 140 -4.99 -1.30 -8.77
CA SER A 140 -4.03 -2.27 -9.29
C SER A 140 -3.67 -3.34 -8.24
N ARG A 141 -3.24 -2.93 -7.04
CA ARG A 141 -2.86 -3.86 -5.97
C ARG A 141 -4.03 -4.70 -5.47
N ALA A 142 -5.22 -4.13 -5.36
CA ALA A 142 -6.40 -4.86 -4.91
C ALA A 142 -6.86 -5.88 -5.94
N HIS A 143 -6.89 -5.54 -7.23
CA HIS A 143 -7.19 -6.47 -8.30
C HIS A 143 -6.13 -7.57 -8.44
N PHE A 144 -4.85 -7.25 -8.22
CA PHE A 144 -3.76 -8.24 -8.24
C PHE A 144 -3.89 -9.24 -7.08
N GLY A 145 -4.26 -8.77 -5.89
CA GLY A 145 -4.58 -9.64 -4.74
C GLY A 145 -5.77 -10.55 -5.01
N LEU A 146 -6.86 -10.00 -5.55
CA LEU A 146 -8.04 -10.79 -5.97
C LEU A 146 -7.70 -11.85 -7.02
N ALA A 147 -6.86 -11.50 -8.00
CA ALA A 147 -6.42 -12.44 -9.02
C ALA A 147 -5.67 -13.64 -8.41
N ARG A 148 -4.71 -13.37 -7.52
CA ARG A 148 -3.95 -14.43 -6.83
C ARG A 148 -4.80 -15.29 -5.90
N ILE A 149 -5.80 -14.71 -5.25
CA ILE A 149 -6.80 -15.46 -4.46
C ILE A 149 -7.57 -16.42 -5.38
N ALA A 150 -8.09 -15.92 -6.50
CA ALA A 150 -8.82 -16.73 -7.46
C ALA A 150 -7.95 -17.85 -8.07
N GLU A 151 -6.69 -17.57 -8.45
CA GLU A 151 -5.73 -18.59 -8.90
C GLU A 151 -5.60 -19.73 -7.88
N SER A 152 -5.43 -19.39 -6.61
CA SER A 152 -5.10 -20.36 -5.55
C SER A 152 -6.31 -21.16 -5.07
N LEU A 153 -7.51 -20.69 -5.39
CA LEU A 153 -8.77 -21.43 -5.25
C LEU A 153 -9.15 -22.21 -6.51
N GLY A 154 -8.36 -22.13 -7.59
CA GLY A 154 -8.64 -22.79 -8.88
C GLY A 154 -9.62 -22.05 -9.81
N ASN A 155 -10.09 -20.86 -9.42
CA ASN A 155 -11.04 -20.04 -10.17
C ASN A 155 -10.34 -19.27 -11.32
N THR A 156 -9.86 -20.01 -12.32
CA THR A 156 -9.03 -19.48 -13.42
C THR A 156 -9.70 -18.31 -14.17
N ASP A 157 -11.01 -18.38 -14.44
CA ASP A 157 -11.74 -17.31 -15.13
C ASP A 157 -11.81 -16.00 -14.29
N GLU A 158 -12.05 -16.11 -12.97
CA GLU A 158 -12.07 -14.95 -12.06
C GLU A 158 -10.65 -14.37 -11.87
N ALA A 159 -9.62 -15.22 -11.91
CA ALA A 159 -8.23 -14.80 -11.88
C ALA A 159 -7.86 -13.98 -13.13
N ILE A 160 -8.19 -14.47 -14.34
CA ILE A 160 -7.95 -13.76 -15.60
C ILE A 160 -8.68 -12.41 -15.60
N ALA A 161 -9.98 -12.39 -15.29
CA ALA A 161 -10.76 -11.15 -15.22
C ALA A 161 -10.19 -10.14 -14.20
N SER A 162 -9.65 -10.63 -13.08
CA SER A 162 -8.99 -9.78 -12.09
C SER A 162 -7.65 -9.23 -12.58
N TYR A 163 -6.83 -10.03 -13.30
CA TYR A 163 -5.61 -9.54 -13.94
C TYR A 163 -5.88 -8.53 -15.07
N GLU A 164 -6.96 -8.71 -15.85
CA GLU A 164 -7.40 -7.70 -16.82
C GLU A 164 -7.76 -6.38 -16.13
N ALA A 165 -8.37 -6.43 -14.94
CA ALA A 165 -8.63 -5.24 -14.14
C ALA A 165 -7.36 -4.58 -13.58
N VAL A 166 -6.30 -5.35 -13.27
CA VAL A 166 -4.96 -4.78 -12.98
C VAL A 166 -4.42 -4.02 -14.20
N MET A 167 -4.51 -4.62 -15.39
CA MET A 167 -4.08 -3.96 -16.64
C MET A 167 -4.87 -2.68 -16.92
N ALA A 168 -6.18 -2.68 -16.65
CA ALA A 168 -7.06 -1.52 -16.81
C ALA A 168 -6.77 -0.41 -15.78
N ALA A 169 -6.32 -0.75 -14.56
CA ALA A 169 -5.90 0.23 -13.55
C ALA A 169 -4.59 0.94 -13.93
N GLY A 170 -3.70 0.27 -14.67
CA GLY A 170 -2.57 0.91 -15.35
C GLY A 170 -1.52 1.56 -14.44
N GLU A 171 -1.26 1.01 -13.25
CA GLU A 171 -0.30 1.55 -12.26
C GLU A 171 1.11 1.75 -12.86
N SER A 172 1.62 0.76 -13.59
CA SER A 172 2.94 0.79 -14.23
C SER A 172 3.06 -0.26 -15.33
N ASP A 173 3.94 -0.02 -16.30
CA ASP A 173 4.24 -0.99 -17.37
C ASP A 173 4.71 -2.34 -16.83
N ALA A 174 5.45 -2.35 -15.71
CA ALA A 174 5.91 -3.56 -15.04
C ALA A 174 4.74 -4.40 -14.51
N MET A 175 3.77 -3.76 -13.84
CA MET A 175 2.58 -4.43 -13.31
C MET A 175 1.65 -4.92 -14.43
N VAL A 176 1.48 -4.10 -15.49
CA VAL A 176 0.73 -4.49 -16.70
C VAL A 176 1.40 -5.68 -17.40
N THR A 177 2.73 -5.75 -17.42
CA THR A 177 3.48 -6.87 -18.01
C THR A 177 3.32 -8.14 -17.16
N GLU A 178 3.43 -8.04 -15.84
CA GLU A 178 3.21 -9.18 -14.95
C GLU A 178 1.79 -9.75 -15.08
N ALA A 179 0.76 -8.89 -15.08
CA ALA A 179 -0.63 -9.32 -15.27
C ALA A 179 -0.83 -10.04 -16.62
N LYS A 180 -0.23 -9.55 -17.72
CA LYS A 180 -0.26 -10.23 -19.02
C LYS A 180 0.41 -11.60 -18.99
N ASN A 181 1.59 -11.70 -18.35
CA ASN A 181 2.31 -12.96 -18.22
C ASN A 181 1.50 -14.00 -17.43
N ARG A 182 0.83 -13.59 -16.34
CA ARG A 182 -0.08 -14.47 -15.58
C ARG A 182 -1.27 -14.91 -16.43
N ILE A 183 -1.91 -14.00 -17.17
CA ILE A 183 -3.02 -14.36 -18.08
C ILE A 183 -2.56 -15.36 -19.15
N GLU A 184 -1.37 -15.20 -19.75
CA GLU A 184 -0.82 -16.14 -20.74
C GLU A 184 -0.61 -17.54 -20.14
N ILE A 185 -0.09 -17.62 -18.92
CA ILE A 185 0.07 -18.89 -18.18
C ILE A 185 -1.29 -19.53 -17.90
N LEU A 186 -2.24 -18.77 -17.34
CA LEU A 186 -3.59 -19.25 -16.98
C LEU A 186 -4.43 -19.64 -18.20
N SER A 187 -4.17 -19.04 -19.37
CA SER A 187 -4.83 -19.38 -20.64
C SER A 187 -4.38 -20.73 -21.21
N ASN A 188 -3.32 -21.34 -20.65
CA ASN A 188 -2.89 -22.68 -21.04
C ASN A 188 -3.76 -23.74 -20.32
N PRO A 189 -4.41 -24.68 -21.04
CA PRO A 189 -5.21 -25.74 -20.42
C PRO A 189 -4.47 -26.53 -19.32
N ALA A 190 -3.15 -26.75 -19.47
CA ALA A 190 -2.35 -27.46 -18.48
C ALA A 190 -2.24 -26.71 -17.14
N ALA A 191 -2.34 -25.38 -17.13
CA ALA A 191 -2.39 -24.59 -15.90
C ALA A 191 -3.75 -24.77 -15.20
N GLY A 192 -4.86 -24.76 -15.95
CA GLY A 192 -6.19 -25.06 -15.44
C GLY A 192 -6.30 -26.48 -14.87
N GLU A 193 -5.75 -27.48 -15.57
CA GLU A 193 -5.66 -28.87 -15.11
C GLU A 193 -4.88 -28.99 -13.79
N PHE A 194 -3.72 -28.32 -13.69
CA PHE A 194 -2.93 -28.31 -12.46
C PHE A 194 -3.67 -27.63 -11.29
N LEU A 195 -4.31 -26.48 -11.53
CA LEU A 195 -5.03 -25.76 -10.48
C LEU A 195 -6.29 -26.52 -10.02
N ALA A 196 -6.99 -27.21 -10.93
CA ALA A 196 -8.10 -28.10 -10.58
C ALA A 196 -7.62 -29.29 -9.74
N TRP A 197 -6.54 -29.97 -10.16
CA TRP A 197 -5.92 -31.04 -9.38
C TRP A 197 -5.50 -30.58 -7.98
N PHE A 198 -4.84 -29.42 -7.88
CA PHE A 198 -4.44 -28.81 -6.61
C PHE A 198 -5.64 -28.45 -5.72
N GLY A 199 -6.75 -28.02 -6.34
CA GLY A 199 -8.04 -27.81 -5.68
C GLY A 199 -8.58 -29.06 -4.98
N GLU A 200 -8.39 -30.23 -5.59
CA GLU A 200 -8.86 -31.53 -5.09
C GLU A 200 -7.93 -32.17 -4.04
N GLN A 201 -6.70 -31.68 -3.87
CA GLN A 201 -5.76 -32.29 -2.92
C GLN A 201 -6.04 -31.88 -1.47
N ASP A 202 -5.94 -32.86 -0.57
CA ASP A 202 -5.87 -32.64 0.87
C ASP A 202 -4.41 -32.71 1.33
N PHE A 203 -3.90 -31.59 1.84
CA PHE A 203 -2.55 -31.45 2.41
C PHE A 203 -2.54 -31.44 3.94
N SER A 204 -3.68 -31.71 4.58
CA SER A 204 -3.79 -31.71 6.04
C SER A 204 -2.77 -32.65 6.68
N PRO A 205 -2.04 -32.23 7.74
CA PRO A 205 -1.08 -33.09 8.41
C PRO A 205 -1.74 -34.37 8.91
N ALA A 206 -1.10 -35.53 8.64
CA ALA A 206 -1.57 -36.80 9.14
C ALA A 206 -1.72 -36.77 10.68
N ASP A 207 -2.84 -37.31 11.19
CA ASP A 207 -3.11 -37.36 12.63
C ASP A 207 -1.96 -38.10 13.35
N PRO A 208 -1.21 -37.44 14.25
CA PRO A 208 -0.05 -38.03 14.92
C PRO A 208 -0.42 -39.17 15.90
N SER A 209 -1.71 -39.41 16.16
CA SER A 209 -2.20 -40.57 16.89
C SER A 209 -2.40 -41.81 16.01
N LEU A 210 -2.39 -41.67 14.68
CA LEU A 210 -2.40 -42.78 13.74
C LEU A 210 -0.96 -43.25 13.43
N PRO A 211 -0.74 -44.56 13.26
CA PRO A 211 0.56 -45.06 12.82
C PRO A 211 0.85 -44.56 11.39
N PRO A 212 2.13 -44.32 11.02
CA PRO A 212 2.49 -43.78 9.72
C PRO A 212 2.00 -44.70 8.59
N SER A 213 1.07 -44.19 7.78
CA SER A 213 0.64 -44.84 6.54
C SER A 213 1.70 -44.62 5.46
N LEU A 214 2.16 -45.72 4.85
CA LEU A 214 2.96 -45.63 3.63
C LEU A 214 2.12 -45.02 2.49
N PRO A 215 2.71 -44.22 1.59
CA PRO A 215 2.02 -43.77 0.38
C PRO A 215 1.49 -44.96 -0.41
N SER A 216 0.25 -44.87 -0.89
CA SER A 216 -0.31 -45.87 -1.81
C SER A 216 0.56 -45.94 -3.08
N ASP A 217 0.80 -47.14 -3.61
CA ASP A 217 1.66 -47.37 -4.78
C ASP A 217 1.27 -46.53 -6.03
N GLN A 218 0.04 -46.01 -6.07
CA GLN A 218 -0.49 -45.12 -7.10
C GLN A 218 0.06 -43.68 -7.07
N MET A 219 0.79 -43.28 -6.01
CA MET A 219 1.45 -41.96 -5.92
C MET A 219 2.93 -41.99 -6.33
N LEU A 220 3.50 -43.17 -6.54
CA LEU A 220 4.88 -43.30 -7.05
C LEU A 220 4.83 -43.43 -8.58
N PRO A 221 5.61 -42.63 -9.34
CA PRO A 221 5.82 -42.93 -10.74
C PRO A 221 6.52 -44.29 -10.86
N ASP A 222 6.17 -45.09 -11.88
CA ASP A 222 6.84 -46.36 -12.17
C ASP A 222 8.36 -46.16 -12.15
N LEU A 223 9.06 -46.98 -11.36
CA LEU A 223 10.51 -46.91 -11.29
C LEU A 223 11.07 -47.10 -12.72
N PRO A 224 11.95 -46.20 -13.21
CA PRO A 224 12.71 -46.50 -14.41
C PRO A 224 13.53 -47.76 -14.14
N ASP A 225 13.64 -48.63 -15.14
CA ASP A 225 14.44 -49.85 -15.04
C ASP A 225 15.93 -49.47 -14.95
N LEU A 226 16.41 -49.34 -13.71
CA LEU A 226 17.79 -49.01 -13.41
C LEU A 226 18.63 -50.28 -13.53
N GLU A 227 19.09 -50.57 -14.74
CA GLU A 227 20.18 -51.50 -15.00
C GLU A 227 21.46 -50.99 -14.31
N PHE A 228 21.58 -51.25 -13.01
CA PHE A 228 22.82 -51.02 -12.27
C PHE A 228 23.89 -51.98 -12.82
N PRO A 229 25.05 -51.48 -13.28
CA PRO A 229 26.13 -52.37 -13.68
C PRO A 229 26.57 -53.21 -12.48
N GLU A 230 26.74 -54.52 -12.69
CA GLU A 230 27.28 -55.43 -11.68
C GLU A 230 28.67 -54.92 -11.27
N ILE A 231 28.76 -54.40 -10.04
CA ILE A 231 30.04 -54.11 -9.42
C ILE A 231 30.64 -55.47 -9.07
N GLU A 232 31.60 -55.93 -9.87
CA GLU A 232 32.46 -57.06 -9.55
C GLU A 232 33.21 -56.75 -8.25
N ALA A 233 32.65 -57.21 -7.14
CA ALA A 233 33.30 -57.16 -5.85
C ALA A 233 34.33 -58.29 -5.80
N ASP A 234 35.57 -57.98 -6.21
CA ASP A 234 36.76 -58.75 -5.86
C ASP A 234 36.93 -58.70 -4.32
N MET A 235 36.18 -59.55 -3.63
CA MET A 235 36.33 -59.83 -2.21
C MET A 235 37.39 -60.91 -2.04
N ASP A 236 38.66 -60.50 -1.94
CA ASP A 236 39.70 -61.37 -1.38
C ASP A 236 39.29 -61.78 0.04
N GLU A 237 39.18 -63.09 0.28
CA GLU A 237 38.84 -63.67 1.57
C GLU A 237 40.02 -63.55 2.55
N GLU A 238 40.05 -62.50 3.38
CA GLU A 238 40.75 -62.56 4.68
C GLU A 238 39.73 -62.69 5.82
N GLU A 239 39.75 -63.87 6.48
CA GLU A 239 39.00 -64.12 7.71
C GLU A 239 39.45 -63.14 8.81
N VAL A 240 38.57 -62.24 9.22
CA VAL A 240 38.68 -61.57 10.52
C VAL A 240 37.59 -62.11 11.45
N THR A 241 37.98 -63.12 12.22
CA THR A 241 37.19 -63.64 13.34
C THR A 241 36.96 -62.55 14.38
N VAL A 242 35.71 -62.16 14.60
CA VAL A 242 35.31 -61.37 15.78
C VAL A 242 35.05 -62.31 16.95
N GLU A 243 35.96 -62.29 17.92
CA GLU A 243 35.79 -62.91 19.24
C GLU A 243 35.12 -61.93 20.21
N ASP A 244 34.38 -62.44 21.18
CA ASP A 244 33.55 -61.69 22.14
C ASP A 244 34.39 -60.74 23.03
N GLY A 245 33.94 -59.50 23.22
CA GLY A 245 34.74 -58.45 23.86
C GLY A 245 33.93 -57.26 24.39
N ASP A 246 33.67 -57.29 25.70
CA ASP A 246 33.08 -56.25 26.57
C ASP A 246 33.84 -54.89 26.59
N SER A 247 33.28 -53.88 27.27
CA SER A 247 33.64 -52.44 27.37
C SER A 247 33.22 -51.57 26.16
N GLU A 248 32.41 -50.51 26.27
CA GLU A 248 32.30 -49.39 27.24
C GLU A 248 33.43 -48.34 27.10
N GLU A 249 33.04 -47.06 27.01
CA GLU A 249 33.90 -45.85 26.87
C GLU A 249 34.69 -45.69 25.55
N THR A 250 35.05 -44.50 25.04
CA THR A 250 34.61 -43.10 25.26
C THR A 250 35.06 -42.29 24.02
N ILE A 251 34.29 -41.29 23.57
CA ILE A 251 34.74 -40.39 22.49
C ILE A 251 35.77 -39.42 23.07
N THR A 252 37.03 -39.57 22.70
CA THR A 252 38.13 -38.68 23.11
C THR A 252 38.10 -37.35 22.37
N GLU A 253 37.97 -36.29 23.15
CA GLU A 253 38.21 -34.89 22.82
C GLU A 253 39.71 -34.65 22.53
N GLU A 254 40.07 -33.88 21.49
CA GLU A 254 41.46 -33.47 21.25
C GLU A 254 41.65 -31.98 21.58
N THR A 255 42.52 -31.71 22.56
CA THR A 255 42.79 -30.38 23.12
C THR A 255 44.14 -29.82 22.66
N VAL A 256 44.18 -28.51 22.33
CA VAL A 256 45.37 -27.66 22.53
C VAL A 256 44.89 -26.28 23.03
N THR A 257 44.75 -26.07 24.35
CA THR A 257 45.77 -25.54 25.28
C THR A 257 46.04 -24.03 25.13
N GLU A 258 45.62 -23.22 26.12
CA GLU A 258 46.51 -22.37 26.95
C GLU A 258 45.75 -21.60 28.07
N GLU A 259 46.28 -21.68 29.29
CA GLU A 259 46.06 -20.84 30.50
C GLU A 259 47.33 -21.00 31.38
N PRO A 260 47.67 -20.17 32.41
CA PRO A 260 46.88 -19.07 33.00
C PRO A 260 47.64 -17.76 33.42
N ALA A 261 46.85 -16.70 33.65
CA ALA A 261 46.88 -15.67 34.73
C ALA A 261 48.10 -14.75 35.09
N ALA A 262 47.72 -13.55 35.58
CA ALA A 262 48.48 -12.48 36.30
C ALA A 262 49.27 -11.46 35.41
N GLU A 263 49.34 -10.14 35.68
CA GLU A 263 49.06 -9.28 36.87
C GLU A 263 48.39 -7.90 36.54
N MET A 264 47.93 -7.22 37.61
CA MET A 264 47.83 -5.76 37.95
C MET A 264 48.47 -4.68 37.03
N ASN A 265 48.19 -3.35 37.07
CA ASN A 265 47.19 -2.41 37.68
C ASN A 265 47.51 -0.96 37.12
N GLU A 266 46.78 0.09 37.55
CA GLU A 266 47.04 1.56 37.38
C GLU A 266 46.54 2.17 36.03
N GLU A 267 45.61 3.15 35.99
CA GLU A 267 45.70 4.59 36.39
C GLU A 267 46.57 5.40 35.39
N ALA A 268 46.18 6.49 34.71
CA ALA A 268 45.16 7.54 34.87
C ALA A 268 44.64 8.03 33.49
N ALA A 269 43.39 8.49 33.35
CA ALA A 269 43.01 9.91 33.17
C ALA A 269 43.99 10.83 32.40
N GLU A 270 43.60 11.31 31.21
CA GLU A 270 43.60 12.75 30.91
C GLU A 270 42.69 13.12 29.72
N THR A 271 42.10 14.30 29.90
CA THR A 271 41.34 15.21 29.05
C THR A 271 41.72 15.35 27.57
N GLU A 272 40.69 15.47 26.72
CA GLU A 272 40.64 16.48 25.66
C GLU A 272 39.24 17.13 25.68
N ALA A 273 39.18 18.37 26.19
CA ALA A 273 38.01 19.22 26.13
C ALA A 273 38.45 20.61 25.65
N SER A 274 38.00 21.00 24.45
CA SER A 274 38.08 22.38 23.95
C SER A 274 37.05 22.51 22.81
N THR A 275 35.93 23.25 22.86
CA THR A 275 35.59 24.62 23.31
C THR A 275 36.20 25.77 22.50
N SER A 276 35.49 26.19 21.44
CA SER A 276 35.22 27.60 21.07
C SER A 276 34.16 27.59 19.95
N ALA A 277 32.95 28.12 20.17
CA ALA A 277 32.56 29.55 20.07
C ALA A 277 32.40 29.98 18.59
N GLU A 278 31.20 30.37 18.13
CA GLU A 278 30.67 31.77 18.15
C GLU A 278 31.53 32.72 17.27
N ASP A 279 31.01 33.56 16.37
CA ASP A 279 29.62 34.03 16.15
C ASP A 279 29.46 34.70 14.76
N THR A 280 28.21 34.99 14.36
CA THR A 280 27.73 36.02 13.41
C THR A 280 27.91 35.90 11.87
N PRO A 281 26.98 36.52 11.08
CA PRO A 281 26.82 36.28 9.64
C PRO A 281 27.48 37.35 8.74
N ALA A 282 27.51 37.09 7.42
CA ALA A 282 27.86 38.07 6.41
C ALA A 282 26.62 38.53 5.61
N GLU A 283 26.55 39.84 5.38
CA GLU A 283 25.41 40.60 4.87
C GLU A 283 25.46 40.78 3.33
N GLU A 284 24.33 41.20 2.78
CA GLU A 284 24.09 41.82 1.46
C GLU A 284 25.21 42.77 0.97
N THR A 285 25.41 43.20 -0.30
CA THR A 285 24.61 43.42 -1.55
C THR A 285 25.60 43.94 -2.65
N PRO A 286 25.26 44.66 -3.76
CA PRO A 286 24.12 44.63 -4.72
C PRO A 286 24.60 44.68 -6.22
N ALA A 287 23.65 44.91 -7.15
CA ALA A 287 23.80 45.61 -8.45
C ALA A 287 24.56 44.85 -9.58
N ASP A 288 24.30 45.03 -10.89
CA ASP A 288 23.40 45.92 -11.69
C ASP A 288 23.27 45.28 -13.11
N ASP A 289 22.41 45.63 -14.08
CA ASP A 289 21.35 46.66 -14.27
C ASP A 289 20.49 46.27 -15.53
N ASN A 290 19.38 46.99 -15.75
CA ASN A 290 18.82 47.41 -17.05
C ASN A 290 17.72 46.64 -17.83
N ALA A 291 16.58 47.34 -17.96
CA ALA A 291 15.71 47.52 -19.14
C ALA A 291 15.06 46.32 -19.89
N SER A 292 13.87 46.47 -20.47
CA SER A 292 12.81 47.49 -20.32
C SER A 292 11.49 46.91 -20.85
N SER A 293 10.35 47.44 -20.41
CA SER A 293 9.07 47.23 -21.08
C SER A 293 9.11 47.68 -22.53
N GLU A 294 8.31 47.04 -23.39
CA GLU A 294 7.37 47.79 -24.22
C GLU A 294 6.10 47.00 -24.56
N THR A 295 4.98 47.71 -24.47
CA THR A 295 3.63 47.25 -24.78
C THR A 295 3.31 47.64 -26.22
N GLU A 296 2.82 46.73 -27.06
CA GLU A 296 1.89 47.12 -28.14
C GLU A 296 0.87 46.00 -28.46
N THR A 297 -0.36 46.42 -28.73
CA THR A 297 -1.39 45.67 -29.46
C THR A 297 -2.02 46.69 -30.41
N PRO A 298 -2.34 46.31 -31.66
CA PRO A 298 -3.74 45.92 -31.91
C PRO A 298 -3.96 44.80 -32.95
N SER A 299 -5.19 44.27 -32.91
CA SER A 299 -5.90 43.43 -33.92
C SER A 299 -6.03 44.06 -35.32
N PRO A 300 -6.64 43.42 -36.35
CA PRO A 300 -7.43 42.15 -36.40
C PRO A 300 -6.86 41.14 -37.46
N GLU A 301 -7.42 39.97 -37.83
CA GLU A 301 -8.78 39.57 -38.25
C GLU A 301 -8.96 38.02 -38.28
N THR A 302 -10.22 37.56 -38.16
CA THR A 302 -10.93 36.48 -38.93
C THR A 302 -10.09 35.25 -39.41
N THR A 303 -10.46 33.97 -39.22
CA THR A 303 -11.78 33.31 -39.49
C THR A 303 -11.77 31.84 -39.05
N GLU A 304 -12.92 31.27 -38.61
CA GLU A 304 -13.36 29.84 -38.67
C GLU A 304 -12.46 28.68 -38.13
N ALA A 305 -12.95 27.53 -37.66
CA ALA A 305 -14.26 27.11 -37.12
C ALA A 305 -14.10 25.67 -36.54
N SER A 306 -14.69 25.36 -35.37
CA SER A 306 -15.28 24.06 -34.98
C SER A 306 -15.44 23.93 -33.45
N THR A 307 -16.68 23.98 -32.98
CA THR A 307 -17.14 23.54 -31.65
C THR A 307 -18.61 23.13 -31.91
N GLU A 308 -18.86 21.83 -32.07
CA GLU A 308 -19.32 20.93 -31.01
C GLU A 308 -20.86 20.95 -30.89
N GLU A 309 -21.53 19.89 -31.35
CA GLU A 309 -22.83 19.49 -30.81
C GLU A 309 -23.11 18.00 -31.10
N SER A 310 -23.16 17.18 -30.05
CA SER A 310 -23.75 15.83 -30.07
C SER A 310 -24.12 15.42 -28.65
N ALA A 311 -25.31 15.81 -28.22
CA ALA A 311 -25.98 15.22 -27.07
C ALA A 311 -26.84 14.02 -27.53
N PRO A 312 -26.96 12.95 -26.73
CA PRO A 312 -28.07 12.00 -26.82
C PRO A 312 -29.15 12.27 -25.75
N GLU A 313 -30.39 12.02 -26.13
CA GLU A 313 -31.61 12.26 -25.35
C GLU A 313 -31.81 11.29 -24.16
N PRO A 314 -32.57 11.67 -23.12
CA PRO A 314 -32.98 10.77 -22.06
C PRO A 314 -34.16 9.87 -22.49
N SER A 315 -33.96 8.56 -22.44
CA SER A 315 -35.06 7.60 -22.54
C SER A 315 -35.91 7.62 -21.26
N SER A 316 -37.20 7.88 -21.39
CA SER A 316 -38.19 7.67 -20.33
C SER A 316 -39.41 6.98 -20.93
N GLY A 317 -39.74 5.80 -20.39
CA GLY A 317 -40.85 4.97 -20.81
C GLY A 317 -41.47 4.29 -19.60
N GLU A 318 -42.62 4.78 -19.17
CA GLU A 318 -43.46 4.12 -18.17
C GLU A 318 -44.10 2.86 -18.78
N GLU A 319 -44.03 1.73 -18.10
CA GLU A 319 -45.07 0.70 -18.23
C GLU A 319 -45.36 0.06 -16.86
N SER A 320 -46.42 0.54 -16.21
CA SER A 320 -46.94 -0.02 -14.95
C SER A 320 -48.02 -1.06 -15.28
N GLY A 321 -47.60 -2.31 -15.47
CA GLY A 321 -48.50 -3.45 -15.63
C GLY A 321 -48.91 -4.05 -14.28
N ALA A 322 -50.21 -4.25 -14.05
CA ALA A 322 -50.75 -4.80 -12.81
C ALA A 322 -51.09 -6.30 -12.93
N GLY A 323 -51.00 -7.00 -11.78
CA GLY A 323 -51.31 -8.42 -11.57
C GLY A 323 -50.47 -8.90 -10.38
N ASP A 324 -50.96 -9.14 -9.16
CA ASP A 324 -52.21 -9.80 -8.75
C ASP A 324 -52.31 -11.25 -9.23
N GLU A 325 -51.65 -12.18 -8.51
CA GLU A 325 -52.28 -13.45 -8.15
C GLU A 325 -51.60 -14.16 -6.95
N SER A 326 -52.43 -14.59 -6.00
CA SER A 326 -52.33 -15.83 -5.21
C SER A 326 -51.06 -16.11 -4.36
N LEU A 327 -51.11 -15.69 -3.09
CA LEU A 327 -50.49 -16.43 -1.99
C LEU A 327 -51.40 -17.58 -1.54
N ALA A 328 -50.89 -18.81 -1.49
CA ALA A 328 -51.54 -19.93 -0.79
C ALA A 328 -50.50 -20.86 -0.14
N PRO A 329 -50.51 -21.04 1.19
CA PRO A 329 -49.72 -22.07 1.86
C PRO A 329 -50.51 -23.39 1.95
N SER A 330 -49.83 -24.52 1.75
CA SER A 330 -50.38 -25.85 2.05
C SER A 330 -49.46 -26.62 3.00
N ASN A 331 -50.00 -26.93 4.18
CA ASN A 331 -49.48 -27.95 5.09
C ASN A 331 -49.47 -29.33 4.41
N SER A 332 -48.37 -30.08 4.56
CA SER A 332 -48.32 -31.43 5.17
C SER A 332 -46.90 -31.98 5.10
#